data_AF-A0A2V8HZG8-F1
#
_entry.id   AF-A0A2V8HZG8-F1
#
_cell.length_a   1.000
_cell.length_b   1.000
_cell.length_c   1.000
_cell.angle_alpha   90.00
_cell.angle_beta   90.00
_cell.angle_gamma   90.00
#
_symmetry.space_group_name_H-M   'P 1'
#
loop_
_entity.id
_entity.type
_entity.pdbx_description
1 polymer ?
#
loop_
_entity_poly.entity_id
_entity_poly.type
_entity_poly.pdbx_seq_one_letter_code
_entity_poly.pdbx_strand_id
1 'polypeptide(L)'
;MAQKYDGSAYRAPGRPRTAIEIAALVVRFATENQTWGYLRMQGALANLGHKLARNTIANILKRHGIASAPERSRRTMWKDFLRRHLDQIVATNFFT
;
A
#
# COMPACT_ATOMS: atom_id res chain seq x y z
N MET A 1 1.44 -7.70 46.01
CA MET A 1 2.76 -7.76 45.33
C MET A 1 2.71 -8.82 44.23
N ALA A 2 2.89 -8.44 42.97
CA ALA A 2 2.72 -9.32 41.80
C ALA A 2 4.02 -9.44 40.99
N GLN A 3 5.09 -9.89 41.64
CA GLN A 3 6.44 -9.97 41.06
C GLN A 3 6.79 -11.36 40.48
N LYS A 4 5.83 -12.29 40.41
CA LYS A 4 6.10 -13.68 40.03
C LYS A 4 6.08 -13.95 38.51
N TYR A 5 5.70 -12.98 37.68
CA TYR A 5 5.52 -13.16 36.24
C TYR A 5 6.08 -12.00 35.40
N ASP A 6 7.21 -11.41 35.78
CA ASP A 6 7.86 -10.41 34.91
C ASP A 6 8.81 -11.10 33.91
N GLY A 7 8.25 -11.64 32.82
CA GLY A 7 9.00 -12.19 31.71
C GLY A 7 9.66 -11.13 30.81
N SER A 8 9.74 -9.87 31.26
CA SER A 8 10.30 -8.74 30.50
C SER A 8 11.74 -8.99 30.05
N ALA A 9 12.55 -9.64 30.89
CA ALA A 9 13.96 -9.96 30.61
C ALA A 9 14.16 -10.95 29.44
N TYR A 10 13.14 -11.74 29.09
CA TYR A 10 13.20 -12.74 28.02
C TYR A 10 12.34 -12.37 26.80
N ARG A 11 11.76 -11.16 26.76
CA ARG A 11 11.06 -10.69 25.57
C ARG A 11 12.08 -10.36 24.49
N ALA A 12 12.13 -11.20 23.45
CA ALA A 12 12.80 -10.84 22.21
C ALA A 12 12.20 -9.52 21.68
N PRO A 13 13.02 -8.62 21.08
CA PRO A 13 12.48 -7.49 20.35
C PRO A 13 11.45 -8.02 19.35
N GLY A 14 10.25 -7.43 19.36
CA GLY A 14 9.17 -7.85 18.47
C GLY A 14 9.61 -7.83 17.00
N ARG A 15 8.79 -8.41 16.12
CA ARG A 15 9.10 -8.58 14.69
C ARG A 15 9.84 -7.34 14.13
N PRO A 16 11.04 -7.52 13.54
CA PRO A 16 11.80 -6.39 13.00
C PRO A 16 10.91 -5.63 12.01
N ARG A 17 11.01 -4.29 12.06
CA ARG A 17 10.21 -3.42 11.19
C ARG A 17 10.49 -3.83 9.73
N THR A 18 9.44 -3.85 8.92
CA THR A 18 9.60 -3.96 7.47
C THR A 18 10.62 -2.91 7.02
N ALA A 19 11.60 -3.31 6.19
CA ALA A 19 12.63 -2.41 5.70
C ALA A 19 11.99 -1.13 5.14
N ILE A 20 12.56 0.03 5.48
CA ILE A 20 12.00 1.36 5.15
C ILE A 20 11.72 1.48 3.65
N GLU A 21 12.61 0.93 2.82
CA GLU A 21 12.49 0.88 1.36
C GLU A 21 11.23 0.14 0.89
N ILE A 22 10.93 -1.01 1.51
CA ILE A 22 9.72 -1.79 1.17
C ILE A 22 8.46 -1.03 1.58
N ALA A 23 8.49 -0.32 2.71
CA ALA A 23 7.37 0.53 3.12
C ALA A 23 7.16 1.69 2.14
N ALA A 24 8.24 2.34 1.69
CA ALA A 24 8.18 3.38 0.67
C ALA A 24 7.62 2.84 -0.67
N LEU A 25 8.03 1.64 -1.08
CA LEU A 25 7.52 0.97 -2.27
C LEU A 25 6.01 0.71 -2.18
N VAL A 26 5.54 0.19 -1.04
CA VAL A 26 4.11 -0.04 -0.78
C VAL A 26 3.31 1.26 -0.87
N VAL A 27 3.82 2.33 -0.26
CA VAL A 27 3.20 3.67 -0.31
C VAL A 27 3.09 4.15 -1.75
N ARG A 28 4.19 4.09 -2.51
CA ARG A 28 4.21 4.49 -3.92
C ARG A 28 3.19 3.72 -4.76
N PHE A 29 3.14 2.39 -4.60
CA PHE A 29 2.14 1.55 -5.28
C PHE A 29 0.71 1.99 -4.97
N ALA A 30 0.42 2.30 -3.71
CA ALA A 30 -0.91 2.71 -3.27
C ALA A 30 -1.30 4.12 -3.74
N THR A 31 -0.34 5.03 -3.93
CA THR A 31 -0.59 6.39 -4.43
C THR A 31 -0.74 6.42 -5.95
N GLU A 32 0.08 5.66 -6.67
CA GLU A 32 0.03 5.57 -8.13
C GLU A 32 -1.21 4.77 -8.59
N ASN A 33 -1.55 3.72 -7.84
CA ASN A 33 -2.65 2.80 -8.16
C ASN A 33 -3.75 2.83 -7.08
N GLN A 34 -4.48 3.95 -7.02
CA GLN A 34 -5.48 4.21 -5.98
C GLN A 34 -6.61 3.17 -5.94
N THR A 35 -6.94 2.56 -7.09
CA THR A 35 -7.99 1.52 -7.21
C THR A 35 -7.54 0.15 -6.73
N TRP A 36 -6.24 -0.07 -6.49
CA TRP A 36 -5.73 -1.39 -6.13
C TRP A 36 -6.03 -1.74 -4.68
N GLY A 37 -6.71 -2.87 -4.51
CA GLY A 37 -6.91 -3.54 -3.21
C GLY A 37 -5.63 -4.20 -2.69
N TYR A 38 -5.62 -4.55 -1.40
CA TYR A 38 -4.44 -5.10 -0.74
C TYR A 38 -3.95 -6.42 -1.34
N LEU A 39 -4.86 -7.29 -1.81
CA LEU A 39 -4.49 -8.56 -2.45
C LEU A 39 -3.78 -8.34 -3.79
N ARG A 40 -4.24 -7.36 -4.58
CA ARG A 40 -3.59 -7.00 -5.85
C ARG A 40 -2.21 -6.42 -5.63
N MET A 41 -2.05 -5.53 -4.64
CA MET A 41 -0.72 -5.03 -4.26
C MET A 41 0.20 -6.15 -3.76
N GLN A 42 -0.33 -7.08 -2.97
CA GLN A 42 0.44 -8.23 -2.48
C GLN A 42 0.99 -9.07 -3.63
N GLY A 43 0.17 -9.39 -4.64
CA GLY A 43 0.61 -10.14 -5.82
C GLY A 43 1.69 -9.38 -6.60
N ALA A 44 1.49 -8.07 -6.81
CA ALA A 44 2.47 -7.26 -7.54
C ALA A 44 3.82 -7.14 -6.79
N LEU A 45 3.78 -7.01 -5.45
CA LEU A 45 4.99 -7.02 -4.63
C LEU A 45 5.68 -8.38 -4.62
N ALA A 46 4.91 -9.47 -4.64
CA ALA A 46 5.46 -10.82 -4.76
C ALA A 46 6.18 -11.02 -6.09
N ASN A 47 5.66 -10.46 -7.19
CA ASN A 47 6.32 -10.46 -8.49
C ASN A 47 7.65 -9.70 -8.48
N LEU A 48 7.81 -8.70 -7.59
CA LEU A 48 9.06 -7.97 -7.36
C LEU A 48 9.98 -8.65 -6.33
N GLY A 49 9.64 -9.86 -5.85
CA GLY A 49 10.41 -10.60 -4.85
C GLY A 49 10.10 -10.23 -3.39
N HIS A 50 9.17 -9.30 -3.15
CA HIS A 50 8.78 -8.86 -1.81
C HIS A 50 7.53 -9.61 -1.30
N LYS A 51 7.75 -10.69 -0.55
CA LYS A 51 6.67 -11.47 0.08
C LYS A 51 6.17 -10.78 1.35
N LEU A 52 5.11 -9.97 1.20
CA LEU A 52 4.44 -9.33 2.33
C LEU A 52 3.07 -9.97 2.61
N ALA A 53 2.69 -10.00 3.88
CA ALA A 53 1.32 -10.34 4.26
C ALA A 53 0.38 -9.16 3.97
N ARG A 54 -0.87 -9.44 3.62
CA ARG A 54 -1.93 -8.42 3.44
C ARG A 54 -2.01 -7.44 4.63
N ASN A 55 -1.90 -7.96 5.85
CA ASN A 55 -1.96 -7.14 7.07
C ASN A 55 -0.75 -6.19 7.21
N THR A 56 0.43 -6.60 6.74
CA THR A 56 1.61 -5.74 6.69
C THR A 56 1.39 -4.55 5.78
N ILE A 57 0.82 -4.78 4.58
CA ILE A 57 0.46 -3.72 3.64
C ILE A 57 -0.57 -2.76 4.27
N ALA A 58 -1.63 -3.30 4.87
CA ALA A 58 -2.65 -2.48 5.53
C ALA A 58 -2.06 -1.63 6.67
N ASN A 59 -1.17 -2.19 7.49
CA ASN A 59 -0.51 -1.48 8.58
C ASN A 59 0.43 -0.38 8.09
N ILE A 60 1.19 -0.62 7.00
CA ILE A 60 2.04 0.40 6.39
C ILE A 60 1.16 1.55 5.91
N LEU A 61 0.12 1.28 5.12
CA LEU A 61 -0.76 2.32 4.60
C LEU A 61 -1.46 3.10 5.70
N LYS A 62 -1.94 2.42 6.75
CA LYS A 62 -2.53 3.06 7.93
C LYS A 62 -1.55 3.99 8.64
N ARG A 63 -0.28 3.57 8.82
CA ARG A 63 0.76 4.41 9.43
C ARG A 63 1.08 5.66 8.61
N HIS A 64 0.92 5.58 7.29
CA HIS A 64 1.10 6.71 6.36
C HIS A 64 -0.19 7.51 6.11
N GLY A 65 -1.29 7.23 6.82
CA GLY A 65 -2.55 7.96 6.65
C GLY A 65 -3.28 7.69 5.33
N ILE A 66 -2.92 6.61 4.64
CA ILE A 66 -3.50 6.25 3.33
C ILE A 66 -4.73 5.37 3.55
N ALA A 67 -5.88 5.85 3.08
CA ALA A 67 -7.16 5.16 3.21
C ALA A 67 -7.19 3.83 2.44
N SER A 68 -8.20 3.01 2.71
CA SER A 68 -8.39 1.75 2.00
C SER A 68 -8.63 1.97 0.51
N ALA A 69 -8.40 0.96 -0.34
CA ALA A 69 -8.64 1.08 -1.79
C ALA A 69 -10.03 1.60 -2.18
N PRO A 70 -11.15 1.10 -1.62
CA PRO A 70 -12.47 1.63 -1.97
C PRO A 70 -12.64 3.10 -1.57
N GLU A 71 -12.08 3.54 -0.45
CA GLU A 71 -12.12 4.95 -0.04
C GLU A 71 -11.20 5.83 -0.88
N ARG A 72 -10.00 5.34 -1.22
CA ARG A 72 -9.06 6.00 -2.15
C ARG A 72 -9.69 6.20 -3.52
N SER A 73 -10.32 5.15 -4.06
CA SER A 73 -10.96 5.19 -5.37
C SER A 73 -12.07 6.22 -5.42
N ARG A 74 -12.90 6.34 -4.38
CA ARG A 74 -13.95 7.39 -4.28
C ARG A 74 -13.39 8.80 -4.29
N ARG A 75 -12.15 8.98 -3.83
CA ARG A 75 -11.46 10.28 -3.79
C ARG A 75 -10.74 10.61 -5.10
N THR A 76 -10.66 9.68 -6.05
CA THR A 76 -10.07 9.96 -7.38
C THR A 76 -10.93 11.02 -8.06
N MET A 77 -10.42 12.25 -8.18
CA MET A 77 -11.14 13.30 -8.88
C MET A 77 -11.14 13.03 -10.39
N TRP A 78 -12.18 13.46 -11.09
CA TRP A 78 -12.28 13.43 -12.56
C TRP A 78 -11.02 13.98 -13.25
N LYS A 79 -10.35 14.95 -12.63
CA LYS A 79 -9.06 15.51 -13.07
C LYS A 79 -7.94 14.48 -13.15
N ASP A 80 -7.84 13.56 -12.18
CA ASP A 80 -6.78 12.54 -12.16
C ASP A 80 -7.06 11.42 -13.16
N PHE A 81 -8.33 11.11 -13.39
CA PHE A 81 -8.75 10.23 -14.47
C PHE A 81 -8.35 10.81 -15.84
N LEU A 82 -8.71 12.06 -16.10
CA LEU A 82 -8.33 12.75 -17.34
C LEU A 82 -6.81 12.79 -17.51
N ARG A 83 -6.03 13.19 -16.50
CA ARG A 83 -4.56 13.19 -16.60
C ARG A 83 -3.96 11.84 -17.02
N ARG A 84 -4.51 10.72 -16.55
CA ARG A 84 -4.02 9.38 -16.89
C ARG A 84 -4.43 8.91 -18.29
N HIS A 85 -5.60 9.34 -18.76
CA HIS A 85 -6.20 8.83 -20.00
C HIS A 85 -6.22 9.85 -21.14
N LEU A 86 -5.82 11.10 -20.91
CA LEU A 86 -5.85 12.17 -21.90
C LEU A 86 -5.10 11.79 -23.18
N ASP A 87 -3.92 11.19 -23.06
CA ASP A 87 -3.13 10.75 -24.22
C ASP A 87 -3.88 9.71 -25.08
N GLN A 88 -4.54 8.73 -24.43
CA GLN A 88 -5.33 7.72 -25.12
C GLN A 88 -6.62 8.27 -25.74
N ILE A 89 -7.28 9.21 -25.05
CA ILE A 89 -8.48 9.88 -25.54
C ILE A 89 -8.14 10.73 -26.77
N VAL A 90 -7.03 11.47 -26.70
CA VAL A 90 -6.52 12.30 -27.80
C VAL A 90 -6.16 11.41 -28.99
N ALA A 91 -5.44 10.31 -28.78
CA ALA A 91 -5.12 9.37 -29.85
C ALA A 91 -6.38 8.84 -30.55
N THR A 92 -7.40 8.42 -29.79
CA THR A 92 -8.66 7.92 -30.37
C THR A 92 -9.36 8.96 -31.25
N ASN A 93 -9.32 10.24 -30.87
CA ASN A 93 -9.95 11.32 -31.62
C ASN A 93 -9.20 11.72 -32.91
N PHE A 94 -7.92 11.36 -33.05
CA PHE A 94 -7.13 11.60 -34.26
C PHE A 94 -7.18 10.45 -35.28
N PHE A 95 -7.58 9.24 -34.85
CA PHE A 95 -7.72 8.06 -35.71
C PHE A 95 -9.17 7.76 -36.13
N THR A 96 -10.07 8.74 -36.02
CA THR A 96 -11.42 8.70 -36.61
C THR A 96 -11.46 9.65 -37.80
#